data_AF-A0A7W1LMH7-F1
#
_entry.id   AF-A0A7W1LMH7-F1
#
_cell.length_a   1.000
_cell.length_b   1.000
_cell.length_c   1.000
_cell.angle_alpha   90.00
_cell.angle_beta   90.00
_cell.angle_gamma   90.00
#
_symmetry.space_group_name_H-M   'P 1'
#
loop_
_entity.id
_entity.type
_entity.pdbx_description
1 polymer ?
#
loop_
_entity_poly.entity_id
_entity_poly.type
_entity_poly.pdbx_seq_one_letter_code
_entity_poly.pdbx_strand_id
1 'polypeptide(L)' 'SVDYAVALGVEAGVGTVVLFHHSPTRTDDEIDAILAAAQNPGVKVVAAYEGLVLDMAAGRR' A
#
# COMPACT_ATOMS: atom_id res chain seq x y z
N SER A 1 8.82 8.06 1.03
CA SER A 1 8.30 7.61 2.33
C SER A 1 6.94 6.97 2.11
N VAL A 2 6.42 6.24 3.10
CA VAL A 2 5.08 5.64 3.03
C VAL A 2 4.00 6.71 2.86
N ASP A 3 4.04 7.75 3.69
CA ASP A 3 3.07 8.86 3.63
C ASP A 3 3.02 9.54 2.26
N TYR A 4 4.18 9.75 1.63
CA TYR A 4 4.25 10.33 0.30
C TYR A 4 3.59 9.44 -0.76
N ALA A 5 3.83 8.12 -0.71
CA ALA A 5 3.25 7.18 -1.66
C ALA A 5 1.72 7.14 -1.53
N VAL A 6 1.20 7.15 -0.30
CA VAL A 6 -0.24 7.19 -0.03
C VAL A 6 -0.85 8.51 -0.51
N ALA A 7 -0.26 9.66 -0.16
CA ALA A 7 -0.73 10.97 -0.58
C ALA A 7 -0.75 11.11 -2.11
N LEU A 8 0.31 10.63 -2.79
CA LEU A 8 0.37 10.61 -4.24
C LEU A 8 -0.74 9.71 -4.84
N GLY A 9 -1.02 8.56 -4.24
CA GLY A 9 -2.09 7.67 -4.69
C GLY A 9 -3.47 8.32 -4.59
N VAL A 10 -3.72 9.03 -3.50
CA VAL A 10 -4.96 9.81 -3.32
C VAL A 10 -5.08 10.88 -4.41
N GLU A 11 -4.02 11.69 -4.62
CA GLU A 11 -4.02 12.77 -5.62
C GLU A 11 -4.18 12.23 -7.06
N ALA A 12 -3.53 11.10 -7.35
CA ALA A 12 -3.61 10.45 -8.66
C ALA A 12 -4.95 9.72 -8.89
N GLY A 13 -5.82 9.63 -7.89
CA GLY A 13 -7.11 8.95 -7.99
C GLY A 13 -7.02 7.45 -8.25
N VAL A 14 -5.94 6.79 -7.81
CA VAL A 14 -5.77 5.34 -8.03
C VAL A 14 -6.65 4.53 -7.09
N GLY A 15 -7.07 3.33 -7.51
CA GLY A 15 -7.87 2.44 -6.68
C GLY A 15 -7.07 1.76 -5.56
N THR A 16 -5.76 1.58 -5.72
CA THR A 16 -4.91 0.86 -4.75
C THR A 16 -3.45 1.33 -4.83
N VAL A 17 -2.84 1.58 -3.68
CA VAL A 17 -1.39 1.75 -3.50
C VAL A 17 -0.83 0.47 -2.89
N VAL A 18 0.16 -0.11 -3.57
CA VAL A 18 0.90 -1.28 -3.07
C VAL A 18 2.28 -0.83 -2.61
N LEU A 19 2.59 -1.02 -1.33
CA LEU A 19 3.87 -0.71 -0.70
C LEU A 19 4.82 -1.91 -0.85
N PHE A 20 6.00 -1.68 -1.42
CA PHE A 20 7.02 -2.71 -1.67
C PHE A 20 8.42 -2.18 -1.31
N HIS A 21 9.45 -3.04 -1.43
CA HIS A 21 10.82 -2.78 -0.96
C HIS A 21 10.90 -2.46 0.54
N HIS A 22 10.26 -3.29 1.37
CA HIS A 22 10.43 -3.21 2.82
C HIS A 22 11.92 -3.36 3.18
N SER A 23 12.36 -2.66 4.22
CA SER A 23 13.74 -2.81 4.71
C SER A 23 13.99 -4.28 5.05
N PRO A 24 15.12 -4.89 4.65
CA PRO A 24 15.39 -6.29 4.95
C PRO A 24 15.56 -6.55 6.45
N THR A 25 15.77 -5.51 7.25
CA THR A 25 15.85 -5.59 8.71
C THR A 25 14.49 -5.50 9.39
N ARG A 26 13.41 -5.19 8.67
CA ARG A 26 12.08 -5.07 9.26
C ARG A 26 11.46 -6.44 9.44
N THR A 27 10.78 -6.62 10.57
CA THR A 27 9.94 -7.80 10.80
C THR A 27 8.56 -7.63 10.16
N ASP A 28 7.82 -8.72 10.05
CA ASP A 28 6.44 -8.69 9.59
C ASP A 28 5.56 -7.81 10.49
N ASP A 29 5.72 -7.90 11.82
CA ASP A 29 5.00 -7.06 12.78
C ASP A 29 5.28 -5.55 12.56
N GLU A 30 6.51 -5.20 12.22
CA GLU A 30 6.87 -3.81 11.92
C GLU A 30 6.25 -3.34 10.60
N ILE A 31 6.16 -4.23 9.60
CA ILE A 31 5.48 -3.94 8.33
C ILE A 31 3.98 -3.78 8.56
N ASP A 32 3.37 -4.62 9.39
CA ASP A 32 1.95 -4.52 9.75
C ASP A 32 1.64 -3.23 10.50
N ALA A 33 2.52 -2.82 11.42
CA ALA A 33 2.40 -1.53 12.12
C ALA A 33 2.49 -0.34 11.14
N ILE A 34 3.42 -0.39 10.18
CA ILE A 34 3.52 0.60 9.11
C ILE A 34 2.24 0.62 8.26
N LEU A 35 1.73 -0.55 7.86
CA LEU A 35 0.54 -0.65 7.04
C LEU A 35 -0.70 -0.11 7.77
N ALA A 36 -0.84 -0.41 9.06
CA ALA A 36 -1.92 0.11 9.89
C ALA A 36 -1.88 1.64 9.99
N ALA A 37 -0.69 2.21 10.19
CA ALA A 37 -0.50 3.66 10.23
C ALA A 37 -0.73 4.33 8.87
N ALA A 38 -0.48 3.62 7.77
CA ALA A 38 -0.60 4.12 6.40
C ALA A 38 -2.02 4.08 5.82
N GLN A 39 -2.99 3.47 6.52
CA GLN A 39 -4.36 3.35 6.01
C GLN A 39 -4.98 4.72 5.73
N ASN A 40 -5.68 4.84 4.60
CA ASN A 40 -6.30 6.08 4.17
C ASN A 40 -7.68 5.81 3.55
N PRO A 41 -8.73 6.57 3.88
CA PRO A 41 -10.06 6.35 3.33
C PRO A 41 -10.18 6.66 1.82
N GLY A 42 -9.26 7.46 1.27
CA GLY A 42 -9.26 7.87 -0.13
C GLY A 42 -8.62 6.85 -1.09
N VAL A 43 -7.83 5.90 -0.57
CA VAL A 43 -7.15 4.88 -1.39
C VAL A 43 -6.91 3.61 -0.59
N LYS A 44 -7.13 2.44 -1.20
CA LYS A 44 -6.75 1.16 -0.58
C LYS A 44 -5.23 1.06 -0.49
N VAL A 45 -4.69 0.80 0.69
CA VAL A 45 -3.24 0.61 0.89
C VAL A 45 -2.97 -0.85 1.24
N VAL A 46 -2.01 -1.47 0.56
CA VAL A 46 -1.59 -2.86 0.77
C VAL A 46 -0.08 -2.92 0.93
N ALA A 47 0.43 -3.67 1.90
CA ALA A 47 1.85 -4.04 1.95
C ALA A 47 2.06 -5.33 1.14
N ALA A 48 2.94 -5.31 0.16
CA ALA A 48 3.29 -6.50 -0.60
C ALA A 48 4.08 -7.47 0.27
N TYR A 49 3.83 -8.76 0.09
CA TYR A 49 4.57 -9.87 0.68
C TYR A 49 4.84 -10.94 -0.39
N GLU A 50 5.74 -11.88 -0.11
CA GLU A 50 6.11 -12.92 -1.06
C GLU A 50 4.88 -13.78 -1.43
N GLY A 51 4.65 -13.95 -2.73
CA GLY A 51 3.51 -14.72 -3.24
C GLY A 51 2.17 -13.98 -3.25
N LEU A 52 2.11 -12.70 -2.88
CA LEU A 52 0.89 -11.89 -3.03
C LEU A 52 0.48 -11.80 -4.50
N VAL A 53 -0.75 -12.23 -4.79
CA VAL A 53 -1.42 -12.07 -6.09
C VAL A 53 -2.62 -11.13 -5.89
N LEU A 54 -2.75 -10.12 -6.74
CA LEU A 54 -3.86 -9.18 -6.74
C LEU A 54 -4.60 -9.24 -8.06
N ASP A 55 -5.90 -9.48 -7.99
CA ASP A 55 -6.79 -9.29 -9.13
C ASP A 55 -7.19 -7.83 -9.25
N MET A 56 -7.01 -7.28 -10.45
CA MET A 56 -7.42 -5.90 -10.75
C MET A 56 -8.89 -5.89 -11.13
N ALA A 57 -9.72 -5.22 -10.33
CA ALA A 57 -11.09 -4.93 -10.72
C ALA A 57 -11.10 -4.03 -11.97
N ALA A 58 -12.12 -4.15 -12.81
CA ALA A 58 -12.30 -3.25 -13.94
C ALA A 58 -12.32 -1.79 -13.45
N GLY A 59 -11.42 -0.96 -13.99
CA GLY A 59 -11.27 0.43 -13.57
C GLY A 59 -12.59 1.19 -13.71
N ARG A 60 -12.98 1.91 -12.66
CA ARG A 60 -14.10 2.86 -12.74
C ARG A 60 -13.63 4.04 -13.59
N ARG A 61 -14.30 4.25 -14.72
CA ARG A 61 -14.07 5.39 -15.61
C ARG A 61 -14.55 6.69 -14.99
#